data_AF-X0QEB9-F1
#
_entry.id   AF-X0QEB9-F1
#
_cell.length_a   1.000
_cell.length_b   1.000
_cell.length_c   1.000
_cell.angle_alpha   90.00
_cell.angle_beta   90.00
_cell.angle_gamma   90.00
#
_symmetry.space_group_name_H-M   'P 1'
#
loop_
_entity.id
_entity.type
_entity.pdbx_description
1 polymer ?
#
loop_
_entity_poly.entity_id
_entity_poly.type
_entity_poly.pdbx_seq_one_letter_code
_entity_poly.pdbx_strand_id
1 'polypeptide(L)'
;MSLHEFYFFHNAYLARNCIDQGLLSREFWIQDIQDDSVLVNVLPISSLPIKSFENEGQRRLLAWILIDKNARFSYESIAENFIEEVQETEDKKTWHFRFSPPRLDNISLETRGWMDKNTGNYYVHEILGISNISSALPKTVRFYSEKFKTGIKGSATGSGAKSVISANSNTIDDQQDADIDTKLKKVRYSNHIF
;
A
#
# COMPACT_ATOMS: atom_id res chain seq x y z
N MET A 1 9.25 -17.20 -4.12
CA MET A 1 8.30 -16.08 -4.05
C MET A 1 7.98 -15.90 -2.59
N SER A 2 8.60 -14.90 -1.95
CA SER A 2 8.54 -14.68 -0.51
C SER A 2 7.36 -13.79 -0.16
N LEU A 3 6.54 -14.23 0.80
CA LEU A 3 5.26 -13.63 1.24
C LEU A 3 5.31 -12.14 1.70
N HIS A 4 6.50 -11.53 1.70
CA HIS A 4 6.79 -10.20 2.23
C HIS A 4 6.48 -9.06 1.23
N GLU A 5 6.27 -9.38 -0.05
CA GLU A 5 6.26 -8.38 -1.13
C GLU A 5 4.95 -7.60 -1.30
N PHE A 6 3.86 -7.86 -0.54
CA PHE A 6 2.54 -7.44 -1.03
C PHE A 6 1.55 -6.78 -0.07
N TYR A 7 1.85 -6.49 1.20
CA TYR A 7 0.81 -5.91 2.06
C TYR A 7 0.51 -4.42 1.75
N PHE A 8 1.53 -3.60 1.54
CA PHE A 8 1.35 -2.14 1.34
C PHE A 8 1.28 -1.72 -0.13
N PHE A 9 1.74 -2.58 -1.04
CA PHE A 9 1.92 -2.25 -2.45
C PHE A 9 0.68 -2.52 -3.33
N HIS A 10 -0.44 -2.94 -2.74
CA HIS A 10 -1.75 -2.94 -3.42
C HIS A 10 -2.31 -1.53 -3.62
N ASN A 11 -1.72 -0.51 -2.98
CA ASN A 11 -2.08 0.88 -3.16
C ASN A 11 -0.89 1.62 -3.77
N ALA A 12 -1.02 2.06 -5.02
CA ALA A 12 0.04 2.71 -5.77
C ALA A 12 0.55 4.00 -5.10
N TYR A 13 -0.33 4.77 -4.46
CA TYR A 13 0.05 5.95 -3.69
C TYR A 13 0.96 5.59 -2.51
N LEU A 14 0.62 4.55 -1.74
CA LEU A 14 1.46 4.08 -0.63
C LEU A 14 2.77 3.50 -1.15
N ALA A 15 2.74 2.79 -2.28
CA ALA A 15 3.91 2.23 -2.91
C ALA A 15 4.93 3.30 -3.30
N ARG A 16 4.44 4.31 -4.02
CA ARG A 16 5.24 5.39 -4.58
C ARG A 16 5.90 6.25 -3.51
N ASN A 17 5.20 6.47 -2.39
CA ASN A 17 5.64 7.40 -1.35
C ASN A 17 6.22 6.71 -0.10
N CYS A 18 6.46 5.39 -0.14
CA CYS A 18 6.91 4.64 1.05
C CYS A 18 8.31 5.05 1.59
N ILE A 19 9.12 5.73 0.77
CA ILE A 19 10.43 6.25 1.18
C ILE A 19 10.40 7.73 1.61
N ASP A 20 9.23 8.38 1.56
CA ASP A 20 9.05 9.77 1.98
C ASP A 20 8.74 9.83 3.47
N GLN A 21 9.77 10.13 4.26
CA GLN A 21 9.65 10.20 5.71
C GLN A 21 8.66 11.29 6.13
N GLY A 22 7.68 10.90 6.96
CA GLY A 22 6.67 11.81 7.49
C GLY A 22 5.56 12.20 6.52
N LEU A 23 5.47 11.56 5.34
CA LEU A 23 4.39 11.77 4.36
C LEU A 23 2.99 11.73 5.00
N LEU A 24 2.70 10.67 5.77
CA LEU A 24 1.37 10.46 6.33
C LEU A 24 0.95 11.60 7.28
N SER A 25 1.89 12.10 8.10
CA SER A 25 1.64 13.27 8.97
C SER A 25 1.46 14.57 8.19
N ARG A 26 2.09 14.68 7.02
CA ARG A 26 2.06 15.88 6.18
C ARG A 26 0.80 15.97 5.33
N GLU A 27 0.23 14.83 4.95
CA GLU A 27 -0.93 14.77 4.06
C GLU A 27 -2.26 14.49 4.78
N PHE A 28 -2.22 13.97 6.02
CA PHE A 28 -3.43 13.60 6.76
C PHE A 28 -3.44 14.15 8.18
N TRP A 29 -4.63 14.57 8.61
CA TRP A 29 -4.92 14.95 9.99
C TRP A 29 -6.05 14.08 10.54
N ILE A 30 -5.78 13.34 11.60
CA ILE A 30 -6.72 12.41 12.23
C ILE A 30 -7.43 13.12 13.37
N GLN A 31 -8.76 13.07 13.37
CA GLN A 31 -9.60 13.67 14.40
C GLN A 31 -10.54 12.61 14.97
N ASP A 32 -10.43 12.35 16.27
CA ASP A 32 -11.40 11.54 16.99
C ASP A 32 -12.73 12.30 17.12
N ILE A 33 -13.84 11.62 16.83
CA ILE A 33 -15.21 12.12 16.96
C ILE A 33 -15.93 11.28 18.04
N GLN A 34 -17.08 11.77 18.49
CA GLN A 34 -18.02 11.01 19.33
C GLN A 34 -18.39 9.66 18.69
N ASP A 35 -18.79 8.71 19.54
CA ASP A 35 -19.32 7.40 19.17
C ASP A 35 -18.35 6.49 18.40
N ASP A 36 -17.11 6.32 18.90
CA ASP A 36 -16.13 5.39 18.32
C ASP A 36 -15.96 5.59 16.81
N SER A 37 -15.84 6.86 16.44
CA SER A 37 -15.76 7.31 15.06
C SER A 37 -14.54 8.20 14.88
N VAL A 38 -13.84 8.02 13.75
CA VAL A 38 -12.68 8.82 13.40
C VAL A 38 -12.91 9.52 12.06
N LEU A 39 -12.49 10.79 11.99
CA LEU A 39 -12.44 11.56 10.75
C LEU A 39 -10.99 11.75 10.32
N VAL A 40 -10.68 11.20 9.14
CA VAL A 40 -9.43 11.43 8.43
C VAL A 40 -9.61 12.64 7.53
N ASN A 41 -8.94 13.73 7.87
CA ASN A 41 -8.89 14.94 7.05
C ASN A 41 -7.71 14.83 6.09
N VAL A 42 -8.01 14.77 4.79
CA VAL A 42 -7.05 14.76 3.70
C VAL A 42 -6.71 16.21 3.37
N LEU A 43 -5.47 16.59 3.65
CA LEU A 43 -5.02 17.97 3.51
C LEU A 43 -4.92 18.36 2.02
N PRO A 44 -5.08 19.66 1.66
CA PRO A 44 -5.06 20.10 0.26
C PRO A 44 -3.78 19.71 -0.49
N ILE A 45 -2.65 19.68 0.23
CA ILE A 45 -1.33 19.28 -0.29
C ILE A 45 -1.23 17.81 -0.66
N SER A 46 -2.19 16.97 -0.24
CA SER A 46 -2.12 15.53 -0.48
C SER A 46 -2.05 15.19 -1.96
N SER A 47 -1.10 14.33 -2.30
CA SER A 47 -0.90 13.77 -3.64
C SER A 47 -1.82 12.58 -3.95
N LEU A 48 -2.59 12.10 -2.96
CA LEU A 48 -3.52 10.99 -3.11
C LEU A 48 -4.66 11.35 -4.10
N PRO A 49 -4.87 10.56 -5.17
CA PRO A 49 -5.96 10.77 -6.10
C PRO A 49 -7.33 10.60 -5.45
N ILE A 50 -8.29 11.46 -5.82
CA ILE A 50 -9.68 11.38 -5.29
C ILE A 50 -10.32 10.02 -5.60
N LYS A 51 -10.03 9.46 -6.78
CA LYS A 51 -10.54 8.14 -7.21
C LYS A 51 -10.13 7.00 -6.28
N SER A 52 -9.00 7.13 -5.58
CA SER A 52 -8.58 6.12 -4.58
C SER A 52 -9.57 6.00 -3.43
N PHE A 53 -10.38 7.04 -3.19
CA PHE A 53 -11.47 6.99 -2.23
C PHE A 53 -12.75 6.36 -2.76
N GLU A 54 -12.82 5.91 -4.02
CA GLU A 54 -13.98 5.17 -4.54
C GLU A 54 -13.84 3.66 -4.25
N ASN A 55 -12.60 3.16 -4.16
CA ASN A 55 -12.30 1.76 -3.82
C ASN A 55 -12.36 1.53 -2.30
N GLU A 56 -13.27 0.66 -1.85
CA GLU A 56 -13.44 0.34 -0.43
C GLU A 56 -12.21 -0.32 0.20
N GLY A 57 -11.55 -1.23 -0.54
CA GLY A 57 -10.33 -1.90 -0.08
C GLY A 57 -9.20 -0.90 0.16
N GLN A 58 -9.00 0.03 -0.77
CA GLN A 58 -7.99 1.09 -0.62
C GLN A 58 -8.31 2.03 0.53
N ARG A 59 -9.58 2.46 0.68
CA ARG A 59 -10.01 3.27 1.83
C ARG A 59 -9.75 2.56 3.16
N ARG A 60 -10.08 1.27 3.24
CA ARG A 60 -9.90 0.47 4.46
C ARG A 60 -8.43 0.27 4.80
N LEU A 61 -7.59 -0.03 3.80
CA LEU A 61 -6.15 -0.15 3.97
C LEU A 61 -5.53 1.16 4.45
N LEU A 62 -5.87 2.27 3.80
CA LEU A 62 -5.39 3.61 4.18
C LEU A 62 -5.85 3.98 5.60
N ALA A 63 -7.12 3.75 5.93
CA ALA A 63 -7.65 4.00 7.27
C ALA A 63 -6.90 3.19 8.34
N TRP A 64 -6.65 1.91 8.08
CA TRP A 64 -5.89 1.06 8.99
C TRP A 64 -4.48 1.59 9.23
N ILE A 65 -3.74 1.92 8.17
CA ILE A 65 -2.37 2.45 8.29
C ILE A 65 -2.33 3.79 9.01
N LEU A 66 -3.34 4.66 8.82
CA LEU A 66 -3.37 5.96 9.48
C LEU A 66 -3.70 5.87 10.97
N ILE A 67 -4.63 4.98 11.35
CA ILE A 67 -5.21 4.94 12.69
C ILE A 67 -4.49 3.94 13.60
N ASP A 68 -4.16 2.76 13.08
CA ASP A 68 -3.50 1.73 13.86
C ASP A 68 -2.01 2.06 14.01
N LYS A 69 -1.58 2.39 15.23
CA LYS A 69 -0.21 2.82 15.52
C LYS A 69 0.85 1.79 15.09
N ASN A 70 0.50 0.52 15.15
CA ASN A 70 1.40 -0.57 14.85
C ASN A 70 1.53 -0.78 13.33
N ALA A 71 0.42 -0.71 12.61
CA ALA A 71 0.42 -0.67 11.15
C ALA A 71 1.16 0.56 10.62
N ARG A 72 0.93 1.71 11.25
CA ARG A 72 1.59 2.97 10.90
C ARG A 72 3.10 2.89 11.07
N PHE A 73 3.54 2.46 12.25
CA PHE A 73 4.95 2.25 12.55
C PHE A 73 5.60 1.31 11.51
N SER A 74 4.90 0.23 11.16
CA SER A 74 5.40 -0.70 10.16
C SER A 74 5.63 -0.06 8.80
N TYR A 75 4.65 0.73 8.31
CA TYR A 75 4.79 1.45 7.05
C TYR A 75 5.86 2.55 7.10
N GLU A 76 5.88 3.39 8.15
CA GLU A 76 6.84 4.49 8.28
C GLU A 76 8.28 3.98 8.44
N SER A 77 8.48 2.78 8.98
CA SER A 77 9.80 2.16 9.08
C SER A 77 10.47 1.89 7.72
N ILE A 78 9.71 1.85 6.62
CA ILE A 78 10.26 1.71 5.26
C ILE A 78 11.21 2.88 4.97
N ALA A 79 10.75 4.11 5.19
CA ALA A 79 11.53 5.31 4.96
C ALA A 79 12.72 5.40 5.94
N GLU A 80 12.52 5.02 7.19
CA GLU A 80 13.59 4.99 8.20
C GLU A 80 14.72 4.03 7.79
N ASN A 81 14.39 2.76 7.47
CA ASN A 81 15.39 1.79 7.02
C ASN A 81 16.04 2.22 5.69
N PHE A 82 15.29 2.82 4.77
CA PHE A 82 15.86 3.34 3.52
C PHE A 82 16.94 4.41 3.80
N ILE A 83 16.64 5.39 4.65
CA ILE A 83 17.58 6.46 4.99
C ILE A 83 18.84 5.90 5.66
N GLU A 84 18.70 4.90 6.53
CA GLU A 84 19.81 4.31 7.28
C GLU A 84 20.70 3.38 6.43
N GLU A 85 20.11 2.65 5.48
CA GLU A 85 20.78 1.53 4.80
C GLU A 85 21.11 1.79 3.34
N VAL A 86 20.60 2.88 2.74
CA VAL A 86 20.85 3.16 1.32
C VAL A 86 22.34 3.35 1.06
N GLN A 87 22.84 2.61 0.08
CA GLN A 87 24.20 2.76 -0.44
C GLN A 87 24.14 3.65 -1.67
N GLU A 88 24.80 4.80 -1.60
CA GLU A 88 24.86 5.78 -2.68
C GLU A 88 26.24 5.75 -3.34
N THR A 89 26.24 5.62 -4.66
CA THR A 89 27.39 5.83 -5.54
C THR A 89 27.06 7.00 -6.47
N GLU A 90 28.04 7.55 -7.20
CA GLU A 90 27.80 8.71 -8.09
C GLU A 90 26.63 8.49 -9.08
N ASP A 91 26.42 7.26 -9.55
CA ASP A 91 25.44 6.96 -10.60
C ASP A 91 24.16 6.24 -10.10
N LYS A 92 24.15 5.72 -8.87
CA LYS A 92 23.03 4.92 -8.38
C LYS A 92 22.89 4.89 -6.86
N LYS A 93 21.64 4.73 -6.43
CA LYS A 93 21.24 4.31 -5.08
C LYS A 93 20.84 2.84 -5.11
N THR A 94 21.38 2.06 -4.19
CA THR A 94 21.00 0.65 -3.99
C THR A 94 20.56 0.45 -2.56
N TRP A 95 19.41 -0.19 -2.38
CA TRP A 95 18.86 -0.52 -1.08
C TRP A 95 18.11 -1.85 -1.17
N HIS A 96 18.28 -2.68 -0.14
CA HIS A 96 17.47 -3.88 0.03
C HIS A 96 16.19 -3.50 0.77
N PHE A 97 15.05 -3.62 0.10
CA PHE A 97 13.76 -3.28 0.69
C PHE A 97 13.58 -3.97 2.04
N ARG A 98 13.36 -3.16 3.08
CA ARG A 98 13.21 -3.61 4.46
C ARG A 98 12.15 -2.78 5.16
N PHE A 99 11.35 -3.44 5.98
CA PHE A 99 10.45 -2.80 6.92
C PHE A 99 10.35 -3.63 8.20
N SER A 100 9.97 -2.98 9.29
CA SER A 100 9.64 -3.64 10.54
C SER A 100 8.18 -4.08 10.49
N PRO A 101 7.85 -5.39 10.53
CA PRO A 101 6.46 -5.82 10.45
C PRO A 101 5.64 -5.29 11.65
N PRO A 102 4.32 -5.09 11.48
CA PRO A 102 3.49 -4.72 12.62
C PRO A 102 3.57 -5.85 13.66
N ARG A 103 3.62 -5.50 14.95
CA ARG A 103 3.55 -6.47 16.06
C ARG A 103 2.36 -7.39 15.89
N LEU A 104 2.63 -8.68 15.86
CA LEU A 104 1.62 -9.72 15.73
C LEU A 104 1.35 -10.33 17.10
N ASP A 105 0.80 -9.52 18.00
CA ASP A 105 0.48 -9.95 19.35
C ASP A 105 -0.83 -10.77 19.34
N ASN A 106 -0.82 -11.94 20.00
CA ASN A 106 -1.97 -12.84 20.13
C ASN A 106 -2.57 -13.36 18.82
N ILE A 107 -1.80 -13.36 17.72
CA ILE A 107 -2.25 -13.97 16.47
C ILE A 107 -2.22 -15.50 16.56
N SER A 108 -3.10 -16.14 15.81
CA SER A 108 -3.05 -17.58 15.60
C SER A 108 -2.83 -17.87 14.12
N LEU A 109 -1.79 -18.63 13.83
CA LEU A 109 -1.43 -19.08 12.49
C LEU A 109 -1.94 -20.50 12.27
N GLU A 110 -2.80 -20.67 11.28
CA GLU A 110 -3.08 -21.98 10.72
C GLU A 110 -2.01 -22.26 9.66
N THR A 111 -1.26 -23.35 9.83
CA THR A 111 -0.09 -23.65 9.00
C THR A 111 -0.06 -25.10 8.58
N ARG A 112 0.55 -25.35 7.43
CA ARG A 112 0.94 -26.69 6.98
C ARG A 112 2.45 -26.79 7.00
N GLY A 113 2.94 -27.88 7.57
CA GLY A 113 4.36 -28.06 7.80
C GLY A 113 4.68 -29.47 8.28
N TRP A 114 5.91 -29.66 8.73
CA TRP A 114 6.34 -30.91 9.36
C TRP A 114 7.17 -30.61 10.61
N MET A 115 7.06 -31.51 11.58
CA MET A 115 7.83 -31.44 12.81
C MET A 115 9.04 -32.34 12.69
N ASP A 116 10.22 -31.78 12.89
CA ASP A 116 11.43 -32.56 13.12
C ASP A 116 11.39 -33.11 14.54
N LYS A 117 11.25 -34.43 14.67
CA LYS A 117 11.14 -35.11 15.96
C LYS A 117 12.44 -35.08 16.77
N ASN A 118 13.58 -34.87 16.12
CA ASN A 118 14.89 -34.87 16.79
C ASN A 118 15.21 -33.50 17.40
N THR A 119 14.86 -32.43 16.69
CA THR A 119 15.11 -31.06 17.15
C THR A 119 13.91 -30.44 17.87
N GLY A 120 12.70 -31.01 17.70
CA GLY A 120 11.45 -30.44 18.18
C GLY A 120 10.97 -29.24 17.36
N ASN A 121 11.69 -28.90 16.28
CA ASN A 121 11.36 -27.74 15.45
C ASN A 121 10.19 -28.06 14.52
N TYR A 122 9.28 -27.10 14.37
CA TYR A 122 8.20 -27.17 13.40
C TYR A 122 8.52 -26.28 12.19
N TYR A 123 8.70 -26.90 11.04
CA TYR A 123 8.98 -26.23 9.78
C TYR A 123 7.68 -25.92 9.06
N VAL A 124 7.38 -24.63 8.91
CA VAL A 124 6.19 -24.13 8.20
C VAL A 124 6.49 -24.07 6.71
N HIS A 125 5.72 -24.80 5.90
CA HIS A 125 5.78 -24.73 4.44
C HIS A 125 4.78 -23.73 3.86
N GLU A 126 3.62 -23.62 4.50
CA GLU A 126 2.50 -22.82 4.02
C GLU A 126 1.73 -22.26 5.22
N ILE A 127 1.36 -20.97 5.14
CA ILE A 127 0.42 -20.35 6.08
C ILE A 127 -0.95 -20.41 5.41
N LEU A 128 -1.85 -21.20 5.98
CA LEU A 128 -3.21 -21.42 5.47
C LEU A 128 -4.17 -20.30 5.92
N GLY A 129 -3.91 -19.72 7.09
CA GLY A 129 -4.76 -18.69 7.65
C GLY A 129 -4.10 -17.94 8.79
N ILE A 130 -4.52 -16.70 8.98
CA ILE A 130 -4.12 -15.86 10.11
C ILE A 130 -5.40 -15.37 10.78
N SER A 131 -5.48 -15.54 12.10
CA SER A 131 -6.65 -15.16 12.91
C SER A 131 -6.22 -14.40 14.16
N ASN A 132 -7.19 -13.79 14.83
CA ASN A 132 -7.00 -12.95 16.02
C ASN A 132 -6.08 -11.74 15.78
N ILE A 133 -6.05 -11.22 14.56
CA ILE A 133 -5.38 -9.96 14.27
C ILE A 133 -6.18 -8.85 14.97
N SER A 134 -5.63 -8.32 16.07
CA SER A 134 -6.19 -7.12 16.69
C SER A 134 -6.02 -5.96 15.72
N SER A 135 -7.13 -5.37 15.27
CA SER A 135 -7.11 -4.10 14.56
C SER A 135 -7.72 -3.06 15.49
N ALA A 136 -6.96 -2.02 15.81
CA ALA A 136 -7.44 -0.91 16.64
C ALA A 136 -8.34 0.05 15.83
N LEU A 137 -9.09 -0.49 14.86
CA LEU A 137 -9.94 0.31 14.00
C LEU A 137 -11.25 0.65 14.73
N PRO A 138 -11.64 1.93 14.76
CA PRO A 138 -12.94 2.34 15.27
C PRO A 138 -14.06 1.78 14.37
N LYS A 139 -15.27 1.67 14.91
CA LYS A 139 -16.44 1.17 14.16
C LYS A 139 -16.70 1.97 12.88
N THR A 140 -16.44 3.27 12.88
CA THR A 140 -16.70 4.14 11.72
C THR A 140 -15.48 5.01 11.43
N VAL A 141 -14.99 4.95 10.18
CA VAL A 141 -13.97 5.87 9.67
C VAL A 141 -14.56 6.68 8.53
N ARG A 142 -14.48 8.01 8.63
CA ARG A 142 -14.91 8.95 7.59
C ARG A 142 -13.70 9.65 6.99
N PHE A 143 -13.75 9.92 5.70
CA PHE A 143 -12.74 10.74 5.02
C PHE A 143 -13.35 12.08 4.63
N TYR A 144 -12.60 13.15 4.86
CA TYR A 144 -12.93 14.49 4.43
C TYR A 144 -11.80 15.07 3.59
N SER A 145 -12.14 15.70 2.48
CA SER A 145 -11.23 16.49 1.66
C SER A 145 -12.02 17.66 1.09
N GLU A 146 -11.38 18.84 0.99
CA GLU A 146 -11.96 19.96 0.25
C GLU A 146 -12.18 19.61 -1.23
N LYS A 147 -11.34 18.72 -1.78
CA LYS A 147 -11.44 18.23 -3.16
C LYS A 147 -12.71 17.40 -3.42
N PHE A 148 -13.39 16.90 -2.38
CA PHE A 148 -14.68 16.22 -2.53
C PHE A 148 -15.85 17.19 -2.82
N LYS A 149 -15.72 18.47 -2.44
CA LYS A 149 -16.79 19.47 -2.58
C LYS A 149 -16.92 20.00 -4.02
N THR A 150 -15.89 19.87 -4.85
CA THR A 150 -15.86 20.40 -6.23
C THR A 150 -16.64 19.55 -7.25
N GLY A 151 -17.31 18.47 -6.82
CA GLY A 151 -18.09 17.57 -7.69
C GLY A 151 -19.53 18.00 -8.01
N ILE A 152 -20.05 19.10 -7.44
CA ILE A 152 -21.40 19.59 -7.73
C ILE A 152 -21.33 20.98 -8.35
N LYS A 153 -21.11 21.04 -9.67
CA LYS A 153 -21.62 22.06 -10.62
C LYS A 153 -21.00 21.85 -12.01
N GLY A 154 -21.82 21.46 -12.99
CA GLY A 154 -21.48 21.62 -14.41
C GLY A 154 -22.03 20.53 -15.33
N SER A 155 -23.19 20.80 -15.92
CA SER A 155 -23.80 20.08 -17.03
C SER A 155 -22.85 19.87 -18.23
N ALA A 156 -22.85 18.65 -18.76
CA ALA A 156 -22.58 18.18 -20.13
C ALA A 156 -21.86 19.09 -21.15
N THR A 157 -20.72 18.62 -21.67
CA THR A 157 -20.56 18.29 -23.11
C THR A 157 -19.38 17.33 -23.31
N GLY A 158 -19.63 16.20 -23.96
CA GLY A 158 -18.58 15.29 -24.42
C GLY A 158 -17.80 15.91 -25.58
N SER A 159 -16.48 15.77 -25.55
CA SER A 159 -15.60 15.84 -26.71
C SER A 159 -14.33 15.07 -26.38
N GLY A 160 -14.17 13.91 -27.02
CA GLY A 160 -12.99 13.08 -26.87
C GLY A 160 -11.76 13.79 -27.41
N ALA A 161 -10.73 13.89 -26.58
CA ALA A 161 -9.37 14.12 -27.04
C ALA A 161 -8.59 12.83 -26.83
N LYS A 162 -8.21 12.17 -27.93
CA LYS A 162 -7.26 11.05 -27.92
C LYS A 162 -5.93 11.58 -27.39
N SER A 163 -5.51 11.10 -26.21
CA SER A 163 -4.12 11.30 -25.77
C SER A 163 -3.23 10.32 -26.54
N VAL A 164 -2.24 10.88 -27.23
CA VAL A 164 -1.19 10.16 -27.94
C VAL A 164 -0.35 9.42 -26.89
N ILE A 165 -0.40 8.09 -26.92
CA ILE A 165 0.45 7.23 -26.09
C ILE A 165 1.88 7.36 -26.61
N SER A 166 2.70 8.15 -25.91
CA SER A 166 4.15 8.06 -26.03
C SER A 166 4.59 6.82 -25.27
N ALA A 167 4.93 5.76 -26.00
CA ALA A 167 5.54 4.56 -25.46
C ALA A 167 6.96 4.91 -25.01
N ASN A 168 7.13 5.23 -23.72
CA ASN A 168 8.34 5.03 -22.88
C ASN A 168 8.26 5.87 -21.59
N SER A 169 7.22 5.64 -20.79
CA SER A 169 7.10 6.21 -19.46
C SER A 169 7.01 5.07 -18.45
N ASN A 170 8.07 4.83 -17.67
CA ASN A 170 8.05 3.96 -16.49
C ASN A 170 7.32 4.63 -15.30
N THR A 171 6.30 5.45 -15.57
CA THR A 171 5.53 6.14 -14.55
C THR A 171 4.48 5.17 -14.02
N ILE A 172 4.52 4.91 -12.71
CA ILE A 172 3.49 4.15 -12.00
C ILE A 172 2.19 4.98 -12.08
N ASP A 173 1.14 4.39 -12.65
CA ASP A 173 -0.18 5.02 -12.70
C ASP A 173 -0.89 4.80 -11.38
N ASP A 174 -0.97 5.85 -10.55
CA ASP A 174 -1.64 5.82 -9.25
C ASP A 174 -3.17 5.60 -9.36
N GLN A 175 -3.73 5.62 -10.58
CA GLN A 175 -5.14 5.31 -10.86
C GLN A 175 -5.38 3.83 -11.23
N GLN A 176 -4.33 3.06 -11.47
CA GLN A 176 -4.44 1.65 -11.85
C GLN A 176 -4.10 0.77 -10.63
N ASP A 177 -5.00 -0.15 -10.29
CA ASP A 177 -4.72 -1.16 -9.26
C ASP A 177 -3.56 -2.07 -9.69
N ALA A 178 -2.79 -2.54 -8.71
CA ALA A 178 -1.82 -3.60 -8.95
C ALA A 178 -2.57 -4.88 -9.37
N ASP A 179 -2.60 -5.15 -10.67
CA ASP A 179 -3.19 -6.37 -11.22
C ASP A 179 -2.28 -7.57 -10.90
N ILE A 180 -2.73 -8.44 -10.00
CA ILE A 180 -2.09 -9.74 -9.73
C ILE A 180 -2.67 -10.76 -10.72
N ASP A 181 -2.52 -10.53 -12.03
CA ASP A 181 -2.87 -11.54 -13.01
C ASP A 181 -1.86 -12.70 -12.87
N THR A 182 -2.25 -13.74 -12.14
CA THR A 182 -1.45 -14.97 -11.99
C THR A 182 -1.52 -15.85 -13.24
N LYS A 183 -1.92 -15.31 -14.39
CA LYS A 183 -1.82 -16.01 -15.67
C LYS A 183 -0.40 -15.89 -16.19
N LEU A 184 0.26 -17.03 -16.32
CA LEU A 184 1.53 -17.19 -17.03
C LEU A 184 1.51 -16.39 -18.34
N LYS A 185 2.15 -15.21 -18.36
CA LYS A 185 2.43 -14.49 -19.59
C LYS A 185 3.51 -15.25 -20.34
N LYS A 186 3.09 -16.05 -21.31
CA LYS A 186 3.98 -16.72 -22.26
C LYS A 186 4.49 -15.68 -23.26
N VAL A 187 5.60 -15.03 -22.93
CA VAL A 187 6.30 -14.11 -23.85
C VAL A 187 6.93 -14.96 -24.97
N ARG A 188 6.46 -14.78 -26.21
CA ARG A 188 7.12 -15.32 -27.40
C ARG A 188 8.09 -14.27 -27.92
N TYR A 189 9.38 -14.59 -27.93
CA TYR A 189 10.37 -13.81 -28.65
C TYR A 189 10.28 -14.15 -30.15
N SER A 190 9.99 -13.16 -30.98
CA SER A 190 10.28 -13.21 -32.41
C SER A 190 11.68 -12.62 -32.62
N ASN A 191 12.67 -13.47 -32.84
CA ASN A 191 13.96 -13.05 -33.36
C ASN A 191 13.78 -12.68 -34.85
N HIS A 192 13.90 -11.40 -35.17
CA HIS A 192 14.27 -10.99 -36.51
C HIS A 192 15.75 -10.59 -36.47
N ILE A 193 16.56 -11.40 -37.15
CA ILE A 193 17.97 -11.14 -37.43
C ILE A 193 18.06 -10.81 -38.93
N PHE A 194 18.65 -9.63 -39.19
CA PHE A 194 18.98 -8.94 -40.45
C PHE A 194 17.82 -8.44 -41.32
#